data_AF-A0A8H7KAA3-F1
#
_entry.id   AF-A0A8H7KAA3-F1
#
_cell.length_a   1.000
_cell.length_b   1.000
_cell.length_c   1.000
_cell.angle_alpha   90.00
_cell.angle_beta   90.00
_cell.angle_gamma   90.00
#
_symmetry.space_group_name_H-M   'P 1'
#
loop_
_entity.id
_entity.type
_entity.pdbx_description
1 polymer ?
#
loop_
_entity_poly.entity_id
_entity_poly.type
_entity_poly.pdbx_seq_one_letter_code
_entity_poly.pdbx_strand_id
1 'polypeptide(L)'
;MKFLTISSTLIALVAAAPTSVVLQEDSPALKTRQSSTTRNELENGSSSSCPDGILIYARGSTEAGNMGEGVGPLLATNVAKQVPSLWVQGVGGAYTAGLIENLLPRGTSEAAIDEAVRLFNLATTKCPALPSQGAALIAAAVSDLSATVREQVKGAVLFGYTKNKQNNGQIPNYPADRTAIYCAEGDLVCEGTLTIAPSLFI
;
A
#
# COMPACT_ATOMS: atom_id res chain seq x y z
N MET A 1 -87.27 -36.61 33.07
CA MET A 1 -87.06 -35.29 32.44
C MET A 1 -86.22 -34.45 33.40
N LYS A 2 -84.93 -34.27 33.11
CA LYS A 2 -83.99 -33.48 33.93
C LYS A 2 -83.25 -32.56 32.97
N PHE A 3 -83.54 -31.27 33.05
CA PHE A 3 -82.92 -30.22 32.24
C PHE A 3 -81.68 -29.70 32.97
N LEU A 4 -80.53 -29.74 32.31
CA LEU A 4 -79.26 -29.19 32.77
C LEU A 4 -79.08 -27.82 32.10
N THR A 5 -79.05 -26.77 32.92
CA THR A 5 -78.69 -25.39 32.55
C THR A 5 -77.16 -25.28 32.42
N ILE A 6 -76.67 -24.77 31.30
CA ILE A 6 -75.26 -24.57 31.01
C ILE A 6 -74.93 -23.08 31.18
N SER A 7 -74.01 -22.77 32.08
CA SER A 7 -73.44 -21.44 32.31
C SER A 7 -72.56 -20.99 31.14
N SER A 8 -72.79 -19.77 30.66
CA SER A 8 -71.94 -19.05 29.71
C SER A 8 -70.65 -18.57 30.38
N THR A 9 -69.50 -18.82 29.75
CA THR A 9 -68.24 -18.11 30.03
C THR A 9 -67.81 -17.38 28.76
N LEU A 10 -67.54 -16.08 28.90
CA LEU A 10 -67.12 -15.18 27.84
C LEU A 10 -65.58 -15.16 27.82
N ILE A 11 -64.96 -15.67 26.75
CA ILE A 11 -63.51 -15.58 26.54
C ILE A 11 -63.25 -14.41 25.60
N ALA A 12 -62.63 -13.34 26.11
CA ALA A 12 -62.13 -12.24 25.30
C ALA A 12 -60.77 -12.64 24.69
N LEU A 13 -60.72 -12.77 23.37
CA LEU A 13 -59.50 -13.04 22.62
C LEU A 13 -58.82 -11.69 22.29
N VAL A 14 -57.74 -11.36 22.98
CA VAL A 14 -56.87 -10.22 22.60
C VAL A 14 -55.92 -10.72 21.51
N ALA A 15 -56.11 -10.25 20.27
CA ALA A 15 -55.19 -10.51 19.17
C ALA A 15 -53.90 -9.69 19.37
N ALA A 16 -52.83 -10.34 19.85
CA ALA A 16 -51.49 -9.77 19.80
C ALA A 16 -50.93 -9.97 18.38
N ALA A 17 -50.92 -8.91 17.57
CA ALA A 17 -50.19 -8.92 16.31
C ALA A 17 -48.68 -8.79 16.60
N PRO A 18 -47.81 -9.63 16.01
CA PRO A 18 -46.37 -9.44 16.12
C PRO A 18 -45.98 -8.21 15.29
N THR A 19 -45.68 -7.10 15.96
CA THR A 19 -44.87 -6.04 15.35
C THR A 19 -43.45 -6.59 15.22
N SER A 20 -43.02 -6.87 14.00
CA SER A 20 -41.62 -7.09 13.68
C SER A 20 -40.87 -5.78 13.98
N VAL A 21 -40.34 -5.68 15.19
CA VAL A 21 -39.31 -4.69 15.52
C VAL A 21 -38.09 -5.07 14.69
N VAL A 22 -37.94 -4.40 13.55
CA VAL A 22 -36.67 -4.38 12.84
C VAL A 22 -35.71 -3.69 13.79
N LEU A 23 -34.87 -4.48 14.46
CA LEU A 23 -33.65 -3.97 15.09
C LEU A 23 -32.79 -3.48 13.93
N GLN A 24 -32.98 -2.22 13.56
CA GLN A 24 -32.11 -1.51 12.64
C GLN A 24 -30.82 -1.31 13.41
N GLU A 25 -29.91 -2.27 13.27
CA GLU A 25 -28.51 -2.08 13.58
C GLU A 25 -27.99 -1.01 12.61
N ASP A 26 -28.20 0.25 12.97
CA ASP A 26 -27.44 1.38 12.44
C ASP A 26 -26.02 1.29 13.02
N SER A 27 -25.34 0.19 12.68
CA SER A 27 -23.90 0.16 12.71
C SER A 27 -23.50 1.15 11.63
N PRO A 28 -22.87 2.29 11.96
CA PRO A 28 -22.21 3.08 10.93
C PRO A 28 -21.22 2.11 10.29
N ALA A 29 -21.55 1.67 9.08
CA ALA A 29 -20.64 0.88 8.29
C ALA A 29 -19.34 1.67 8.28
N LEU A 30 -18.35 1.16 9.01
CA LEU A 30 -16.98 1.61 8.87
C LEU A 30 -16.75 1.53 7.37
N LYS A 31 -16.74 2.69 6.70
CA LYS A 31 -16.09 2.80 5.40
C LYS A 31 -14.66 2.39 5.72
N THR A 32 -14.35 1.11 5.60
CA THR A 32 -13.01 0.67 5.27
C THR A 32 -12.64 1.60 4.14
N ARG A 33 -11.78 2.59 4.43
CA ARG A 33 -11.13 3.34 3.36
C ARG A 33 -10.54 2.25 2.51
N GLN A 34 -11.12 1.98 1.35
CA GLN A 34 -10.64 0.93 0.47
C GLN A 34 -9.20 1.29 0.18
N SER A 35 -8.34 0.62 0.90
CA SER A 35 -6.90 0.65 0.80
C SER A 35 -6.63 0.01 -0.55
N SER A 36 -6.65 0.82 -1.62
CA SER A 36 -6.59 0.29 -2.97
C SER A 36 -5.23 -0.39 -3.15
N THR A 37 -5.27 -1.70 -3.43
CA THR A 37 -4.08 -2.50 -3.73
C THR A 37 -3.46 -2.12 -5.07
N THR A 38 -4.16 -1.33 -5.89
CA THR A 38 -3.68 -0.81 -7.17
C THR A 38 -3.79 0.71 -7.24
N ARG A 39 -2.69 1.40 -7.58
CA ARG A 39 -2.60 2.86 -7.75
C ARG A 39 -1.76 3.19 -8.99
N ASN A 40 -2.28 4.03 -9.88
CA ASN A 40 -1.74 4.29 -11.23
C ASN A 40 -1.83 5.78 -11.60
N GLU A 41 -1.80 6.67 -10.62
CA GLU A 41 -2.02 8.10 -10.84
C GLU A 41 -0.92 8.74 -11.68
N LEU A 42 0.33 8.26 -11.57
CA LEU A 42 1.40 8.76 -12.45
C LEU A 42 1.15 8.34 -13.90
N GLU A 43 0.76 7.11 -14.15
CA GLU A 43 0.50 6.63 -15.51
C GLU A 43 -0.72 7.32 -16.13
N ASN A 44 -1.81 7.43 -15.37
CA ASN A 44 -3.08 7.99 -15.81
C ASN A 44 -3.12 9.52 -15.77
N GLY A 45 -2.24 10.16 -15.01
CA GLY A 45 -2.19 11.62 -14.82
C GLY A 45 -1.80 12.38 -16.08
N SER A 46 -2.27 13.62 -16.20
CA SER A 46 -1.91 14.53 -17.29
C SER A 46 -0.73 15.42 -16.92
N SER A 47 0.20 15.64 -17.85
CA SER A 47 1.29 16.62 -17.71
C SER A 47 0.80 18.06 -17.54
N SER A 48 -0.45 18.36 -17.92
CA SER A 48 -1.06 19.68 -17.70
C SER A 48 -1.53 19.93 -16.27
N SER A 49 -1.50 18.90 -15.41
CA SER A 49 -2.05 18.94 -14.04
C SER A 49 -1.16 18.17 -13.09
N CYS A 50 0.14 18.48 -13.09
CA CYS A 50 1.09 17.85 -12.19
C CYS A 50 0.72 18.06 -10.72
N PRO A 51 0.95 17.05 -9.87
CA PRO A 51 0.66 17.13 -8.44
C PRO A 51 1.71 18.00 -7.73
N ASP A 52 1.61 18.13 -6.40
CA ASP A 52 2.65 18.70 -5.56
C ASP A 52 3.74 17.66 -5.23
N GLY A 53 3.40 16.38 -5.31
CA GLY A 53 4.32 15.27 -5.11
C GLY A 53 3.91 14.00 -5.85
N ILE A 54 4.88 13.12 -6.08
CA ILE A 54 4.67 11.78 -6.61
C ILE A 54 5.28 10.78 -5.64
N LEU A 55 4.52 9.77 -5.26
CA LEU A 55 4.98 8.59 -4.52
C LEU A 55 5.04 7.39 -5.46
N ILE A 56 6.24 6.85 -5.68
CA ILE A 56 6.45 5.56 -6.37
C ILE A 56 6.77 4.50 -5.33
N TYR A 57 6.02 3.40 -5.33
CA TYR A 57 6.11 2.34 -4.31
C TYR A 57 6.17 0.94 -4.92
N ALA A 58 7.04 0.09 -4.39
CA ALA A 58 7.10 -1.33 -4.72
C ALA A 58 6.64 -2.17 -3.53
N ARG A 59 5.62 -2.99 -3.75
CA ARG A 59 5.05 -3.91 -2.75
C ARG A 59 6.02 -5.05 -2.38
N GLY A 60 5.80 -5.69 -1.25
CA GLY A 60 6.51 -6.88 -0.84
C GLY A 60 6.11 -8.12 -1.65
N SER A 61 6.92 -9.19 -1.54
CA SER A 61 6.63 -10.45 -2.21
C SER A 61 5.25 -10.99 -1.81
N THR A 62 4.55 -11.59 -2.77
CA THR A 62 3.20 -12.19 -2.63
C THR A 62 2.06 -11.20 -2.38
N GLU A 63 2.33 -9.91 -2.18
CA GLU A 63 1.28 -8.93 -1.99
C GLU A 63 0.47 -8.70 -3.29
N ALA A 64 -0.83 -8.37 -3.13
CA ALA A 64 -1.75 -8.15 -4.24
C ALA A 64 -1.55 -6.79 -4.94
N GLY A 65 -1.98 -6.69 -6.20
CA GLY A 65 -1.97 -5.43 -6.97
C GLY A 65 -0.56 -4.89 -7.21
N ASN A 66 -0.40 -3.56 -7.22
CA ASN A 66 0.91 -2.89 -7.36
C ASN A 66 1.34 -2.10 -6.10
N MET A 67 0.46 -1.98 -5.11
CA MET A 67 0.71 -1.34 -3.81
C MET A 67 0.77 -2.33 -2.65
N GLY A 68 0.26 -3.54 -2.82
CA GLY A 68 0.08 -4.48 -1.72
C GLY A 68 -1.06 -4.11 -0.79
N GLU A 69 -1.15 -4.84 0.32
CA GLU A 69 -2.25 -4.74 1.29
C GLU A 69 -1.79 -4.14 2.63
N GLY A 70 -0.49 -4.19 2.93
CA GLY A 70 0.09 -3.66 4.17
C GLY A 70 0.65 -2.25 4.04
N VAL A 71 1.97 -2.15 3.96
CA VAL A 71 2.73 -0.88 4.10
C VAL A 71 2.37 0.13 3.01
N GLY A 72 2.22 -0.30 1.76
CA GLY A 72 2.05 0.60 0.61
C GLY A 72 0.86 1.55 0.75
N PRO A 73 -0.37 1.05 0.94
CA PRO A 73 -1.52 1.92 1.11
C PRO A 73 -1.52 2.75 2.40
N LEU A 74 -0.96 2.23 3.50
CA LEU A 74 -0.80 2.98 4.74
C LEU A 74 0.13 4.16 4.56
N LEU A 75 1.27 3.94 3.90
CA LEU A 75 2.22 4.99 3.53
C LEU A 75 1.56 6.03 2.64
N ALA A 76 0.92 5.59 1.55
CA ALA A 76 0.22 6.48 0.62
C ALA A 76 -0.84 7.35 1.33
N THR A 77 -1.60 6.76 2.25
CA THR A 77 -2.61 7.48 3.04
C THR A 77 -1.98 8.53 3.95
N ASN A 78 -0.85 8.23 4.58
CA ASN A 78 -0.19 9.17 5.49
C ASN A 78 0.57 10.27 4.75
N VAL A 79 1.19 9.97 3.62
CA VAL A 79 1.83 10.99 2.76
C VAL A 79 0.77 11.95 2.19
N ALA A 80 -0.39 11.43 1.76
CA ALA A 80 -1.49 12.27 1.25
C ALA A 80 -2.08 13.24 2.29
N LYS A 81 -1.83 13.03 3.59
CA LYS A 81 -2.20 14.00 4.64
C LYS A 81 -1.23 15.19 4.69
N GLN A 82 0.00 15.00 4.22
CA GLN A 82 1.07 16.00 4.26
C GLN A 82 1.27 16.69 2.91
N VAL A 83 0.91 16.00 1.82
CA VAL A 83 1.06 16.47 0.44
C VAL A 83 -0.35 16.62 -0.16
N PRO A 84 -0.89 17.87 -0.26
CA PRO A 84 -2.28 18.12 -0.64
C PRO A 84 -2.67 17.56 -2.01
N SER A 85 -1.79 17.66 -3.00
CA SER A 85 -1.95 17.03 -4.31
C SER A 85 -0.85 15.98 -4.50
N LEU A 86 -1.20 14.70 -4.32
CA LEU A 86 -0.27 13.57 -4.42
C LEU A 86 -0.71 12.60 -5.51
N TRP A 87 0.18 12.30 -6.45
CA TRP A 87 0.04 11.08 -7.26
C TRP A 87 0.71 9.92 -6.57
N VAL A 88 0.03 8.77 -6.55
CA VAL A 88 0.57 7.52 -6.03
C VAL A 88 0.69 6.54 -7.18
N GLN A 89 1.82 5.84 -7.26
CA GLN A 89 2.08 4.89 -8.33
C GLN A 89 2.71 3.63 -7.73
N GLY A 90 2.02 2.52 -7.85
CA GLY A 90 2.62 1.23 -7.56
C GLY A 90 3.46 0.73 -8.73
N VAL A 91 4.56 0.06 -8.43
CA VAL A 91 5.39 -0.64 -9.43
C VAL A 91 4.69 -1.95 -9.75
N GLY A 92 4.11 -2.04 -10.95
CA GLY A 92 3.38 -3.19 -11.45
C GLY A 92 4.10 -3.84 -12.64
N GLY A 93 3.35 -4.23 -13.66
CA GLY A 93 3.91 -4.67 -14.95
C GLY A 93 4.91 -5.83 -14.78
N ALA A 94 6.17 -5.58 -15.14
CA ALA A 94 7.25 -6.57 -15.03
C ALA A 94 7.65 -6.90 -13.58
N TYR A 95 7.21 -6.12 -12.59
CA TYR A 95 7.36 -6.44 -11.18
C TYR A 95 6.22 -7.32 -10.66
N THR A 96 6.45 -8.62 -10.71
CA THR A 96 5.51 -9.66 -10.27
C THR A 96 5.48 -9.89 -8.76
N ALA A 97 6.45 -9.32 -8.01
CA ALA A 97 6.65 -9.55 -6.57
C ALA A 97 6.68 -11.04 -6.19
N GLY A 98 7.36 -11.86 -7.00
CA GLY A 98 7.57 -13.26 -6.66
C GLY A 98 8.59 -13.43 -5.53
N LEU A 99 8.58 -14.62 -4.91
CA LEU A 99 9.49 -14.96 -3.82
C LEU A 99 10.89 -15.32 -4.33
N ILE A 100 10.97 -16.01 -5.47
CA ILE A 100 12.22 -16.58 -6.01
C ILE A 100 13.17 -15.48 -6.45
N GLU A 101 12.63 -14.37 -6.94
CA GLU A 101 13.37 -13.21 -7.44
C GLU A 101 14.21 -12.54 -6.35
N ASN A 102 13.89 -12.73 -5.07
CA ASN A 102 14.73 -12.25 -3.96
C ASN A 102 16.12 -12.91 -3.92
N LEU A 103 16.25 -14.12 -4.48
CA LEU A 103 17.53 -14.85 -4.56
C LEU A 103 18.47 -14.27 -5.62
N LEU A 104 17.99 -13.38 -6.48
CA LEU A 104 18.81 -12.75 -7.50
C LEU A 104 19.83 -11.78 -6.87
N PRO A 105 20.95 -11.49 -7.57
CA PRO A 105 22.06 -10.70 -7.01
C PRO A 105 21.62 -9.37 -6.41
N ARG A 106 20.67 -8.69 -7.08
CA ARG A 106 20.14 -7.38 -6.69
C ARG A 106 18.88 -7.45 -5.82
N GLY A 107 18.41 -8.65 -5.47
CA GLY A 107 17.24 -8.88 -4.59
C GLY A 107 15.89 -8.79 -5.31
N THR A 108 15.91 -8.67 -6.64
CA THR A 108 14.76 -8.73 -7.54
C THR A 108 15.26 -8.97 -8.96
N SER A 109 14.35 -9.11 -9.93
CA SER A 109 14.68 -9.26 -11.35
C SER A 109 15.10 -7.94 -12.00
N GLU A 110 15.94 -7.98 -13.03
CA GLU A 110 16.33 -6.78 -13.78
C GLU A 110 15.11 -6.10 -14.41
N ALA A 111 14.15 -6.89 -14.92
CA ALA A 111 12.91 -6.35 -15.49
C ALA A 111 12.06 -5.55 -14.47
N ALA A 112 12.08 -5.93 -13.20
CA ALA A 112 11.43 -5.17 -12.14
C ALA A 112 12.15 -3.85 -11.85
N ILE A 113 13.49 -3.86 -11.92
CA ILE A 113 14.32 -2.66 -11.76
C ILE A 113 14.06 -1.70 -12.92
N ASP A 114 14.06 -2.21 -14.15
CA ASP A 114 13.77 -1.45 -15.36
C ASP A 114 12.38 -0.82 -15.33
N GLU A 115 11.37 -1.54 -14.84
CA GLU A 115 10.01 -1.02 -14.71
C GLU A 115 9.93 0.15 -13.72
N ALA A 116 10.63 0.06 -12.59
CA ALA A 116 10.72 1.19 -11.67
C ALA A 116 11.50 2.36 -12.27
N VAL A 117 12.64 2.11 -12.94
CA VAL A 117 13.40 3.15 -13.66
C VAL A 117 12.53 3.84 -14.72
N ARG A 118 11.70 3.09 -15.45
CA ARG A 118 10.72 3.63 -16.40
C ARG A 118 9.74 4.58 -15.72
N LEU A 119 9.20 4.21 -14.55
CA LEU A 119 8.28 5.07 -13.79
C LEU A 119 8.97 6.35 -13.27
N PHE A 120 10.21 6.27 -12.79
CA PHE A 120 10.99 7.45 -12.42
C PHE A 120 11.22 8.41 -13.59
N ASN A 121 11.59 7.86 -14.75
CA ASN A 121 11.76 8.64 -15.97
C ASN A 121 10.44 9.24 -16.45
N LEU A 122 9.33 8.49 -16.33
CA LEU A 122 7.99 8.97 -16.64
C LEU A 122 7.59 10.14 -15.74
N ALA A 123 7.83 10.05 -14.43
CA ALA A 123 7.58 11.15 -13.50
C ALA A 123 8.33 12.42 -13.89
N THR A 124 9.63 12.28 -14.17
CA THR A 124 10.49 13.42 -14.54
C THR A 124 10.10 14.02 -15.89
N THR A 125 9.73 13.18 -16.87
CA THR A 125 9.33 13.63 -18.20
C THR A 125 7.94 14.27 -18.18
N LYS A 126 6.99 13.67 -17.46
CA LYS A 126 5.59 14.13 -17.39
C LYS A 126 5.46 15.40 -16.56
N CYS A 127 6.25 15.52 -15.49
CA CYS A 127 6.18 16.63 -14.55
C CYS A 127 7.57 17.17 -14.19
N PRO A 128 8.26 17.84 -15.13
CA PRO A 128 9.64 18.29 -14.95
C PRO A 128 9.78 19.44 -13.94
N ALA A 129 8.69 20.17 -13.67
CA ALA A 129 8.66 21.31 -12.75
C ALA A 129 8.22 20.94 -11.32
N LEU A 130 7.95 19.65 -11.05
CA LEU A 130 7.59 19.21 -9.70
C LEU A 130 8.70 19.63 -8.74
N PRO A 131 8.40 20.46 -7.71
CA PRO A 131 9.34 20.63 -6.62
C PRO A 131 9.70 19.25 -6.12
N SER A 132 10.99 19.00 -6.00
CA SER A 132 11.56 17.66 -5.98
C SER A 132 11.14 16.79 -4.77
N GLN A 133 10.22 17.25 -3.92
CA GLN A 133 9.69 16.63 -2.70
C GLN A 133 9.08 15.21 -2.85
N GLY A 134 9.06 14.61 -4.04
CA GLY A 134 8.57 13.24 -4.27
C GLY A 134 9.40 12.20 -3.51
N ALA A 135 8.77 11.54 -2.54
CA ALA A 135 9.30 10.36 -1.88
C ALA A 135 9.23 9.17 -2.83
N ALA A 136 10.32 8.43 -2.99
CA ALA A 136 10.37 7.30 -3.90
C ALA A 136 11.09 6.10 -3.30
N LEU A 137 10.56 4.92 -3.55
CA LEU A 137 11.14 3.66 -3.11
C LEU A 137 11.40 2.78 -4.32
N ILE A 138 12.67 2.49 -4.59
CA ILE A 138 13.28 1.19 -4.95
C ILE A 138 14.79 1.43 -4.86
N ALA A 139 15.51 0.78 -3.93
CA ALA A 139 16.96 0.98 -3.76
C ALA A 139 17.76 0.75 -5.06
N ALA A 140 17.52 -0.39 -5.73
CA ALA A 140 18.24 -0.76 -6.95
C ALA A 140 17.95 0.21 -8.12
N ALA A 141 16.69 0.58 -8.33
CA ALA A 141 16.32 1.51 -9.40
C ALA A 141 16.95 2.90 -9.16
N VAL A 142 16.91 3.41 -7.91
CA VAL A 142 17.50 4.71 -7.57
C VAL A 142 19.00 4.73 -7.84
N SER A 143 19.70 3.62 -7.59
CA SER A 143 21.13 3.47 -7.93
C SER A 143 21.42 3.56 -9.42
N ASP A 144 20.48 3.14 -10.28
CA ASP A 144 20.63 3.10 -11.75
C ASP A 144 20.11 4.35 -12.45
N LEU A 145 19.41 5.23 -11.74
CA LEU A 145 18.96 6.51 -12.30
C LEU A 145 20.15 7.36 -12.77
N SER A 146 19.98 8.10 -13.86
CA SER A 146 20.92 9.16 -14.23
C SER A 146 20.99 10.21 -13.11
N ALA A 147 22.11 10.94 -13.00
CA ALA A 147 22.28 11.96 -11.96
C ALA A 147 21.14 13.00 -11.97
N THR A 148 20.68 13.40 -13.15
CA THR A 148 19.57 14.35 -13.32
C THR A 148 18.26 13.82 -12.74
N VAL A 149 17.90 12.57 -13.04
CA VAL A 149 16.66 11.96 -12.53
C VAL A 149 16.79 11.66 -11.04
N ARG A 150 17.97 11.21 -10.60
CA ARG A 150 18.26 10.93 -9.19
C ARG A 150 18.14 12.18 -8.32
N GLU A 151 18.56 13.35 -8.80
CA GLU A 151 18.42 14.60 -8.04
C GLU A 151 16.95 14.98 -7.83
N GLN A 152 16.03 14.51 -8.68
CA GLN A 152 14.60 14.72 -8.48
C GLN A 152 14.01 13.86 -7.34
N VAL A 153 14.71 12.81 -6.91
CA VAL A 153 14.29 11.96 -5.78
C VAL A 153 14.74 12.58 -4.46
N LYS A 154 13.81 13.05 -3.61
CA LYS A 154 14.17 13.74 -2.35
C LYS A 154 14.14 12.89 -1.10
N GLY A 155 13.54 11.70 -1.17
CA GLY A 155 13.63 10.75 -0.08
C GLY A 155 13.41 9.34 -0.59
N ALA A 156 14.12 8.39 0.01
CA ALA A 156 13.88 6.97 -0.17
C ALA A 156 13.72 6.28 1.18
N VAL A 157 12.64 5.52 1.34
CA VAL A 157 12.24 4.95 2.63
C VAL A 157 12.09 3.45 2.53
N LEU A 158 13.10 2.66 2.86
CA LEU A 158 13.11 1.20 2.71
C LEU A 158 12.57 0.50 3.97
N PHE A 159 11.60 -0.41 3.81
CA PHE A 159 11.08 -1.27 4.89
C PHE A 159 11.56 -2.71 4.66
N GLY A 160 12.09 -3.38 5.70
CA GLY A 160 12.54 -4.79 5.60
C GLY A 160 13.60 -4.99 4.50
N TYR A 161 14.61 -4.12 4.46
CA TYR A 161 15.52 -4.04 3.32
C TYR A 161 16.42 -5.27 3.19
N THR A 162 16.10 -6.17 2.27
CA THR A 162 16.79 -7.46 2.04
C THR A 162 18.26 -7.33 1.62
N LYS A 163 18.68 -6.14 1.18
CA LYS A 163 20.08 -5.81 0.83
C LYS A 163 20.74 -4.86 1.83
N ASN A 164 20.15 -4.67 3.01
CA ASN A 164 20.66 -3.77 4.04
C ASN A 164 22.10 -4.09 4.43
N LYS A 165 22.38 -5.34 4.82
CA LYS A 165 23.75 -5.75 5.18
C LYS A 165 24.72 -5.68 4.00
N GLN A 166 24.26 -6.08 2.82
CA GLN A 166 25.07 -6.16 1.60
C GLN A 166 25.46 -4.78 1.07
N ASN A 167 24.60 -3.78 1.29
CA ASN A 167 24.83 -2.39 0.90
C ASN A 167 25.19 -1.49 2.08
N ASN A 168 25.60 -2.06 3.21
CA ASN A 168 26.04 -1.33 4.42
C ASN A 168 25.02 -0.27 4.92
N GLY A 169 23.73 -0.58 4.86
CA GLY A 169 22.66 0.31 5.32
C GLY A 169 22.47 1.54 4.44
N GLN A 170 22.73 1.42 3.13
CA GLN A 170 22.66 2.53 2.19
C GLN A 170 22.01 2.11 0.87
N ILE A 171 21.57 3.10 0.10
CA ILE A 171 21.27 2.95 -1.32
C ILE A 171 22.53 3.38 -2.09
N PRO A 172 23.16 2.49 -2.89
CA PRO A 172 24.34 2.86 -3.66
C PRO A 172 24.09 4.08 -4.54
N ASN A 173 25.04 5.01 -4.57
CA ASN A 173 25.00 6.24 -5.35
C ASN A 173 23.85 7.21 -5.00
N TYR A 174 23.20 7.06 -3.84
CA TYR A 174 22.15 7.97 -3.37
C TYR A 174 22.50 8.56 -1.99
N PRO A 175 22.17 9.84 -1.71
CA PRO A 175 22.57 10.48 -0.46
C PRO A 175 21.97 9.81 0.78
N ALA A 176 22.80 9.54 1.78
CA ALA A 176 22.38 8.90 3.02
C ALA A 176 21.42 9.77 3.85
N ASP A 177 21.56 11.09 3.80
CA ASP A 177 20.66 12.06 4.44
C ASP A 177 19.27 12.12 3.80
N ARG A 178 19.11 11.55 2.60
CA ARG A 178 17.82 11.35 1.92
C ARG A 178 17.32 9.90 2.01
N THR A 179 18.01 9.04 2.76
CA THR A 179 17.68 7.62 2.89
C THR A 179 17.22 7.31 4.31
N ALA A 180 16.04 6.72 4.46
CA ALA A 180 15.57 6.13 5.70
C ALA A 180 15.38 4.63 5.53
N ILE A 181 15.89 3.83 6.46
CA ILE A 181 15.78 2.37 6.44
C ILE A 181 15.15 1.94 7.76
N TYR A 182 14.03 1.22 7.66
CA TYR A 182 13.30 0.65 8.77
C TYR A 182 13.40 -0.88 8.72
N CYS A 183 14.10 -1.44 9.71
CA CYS A 183 14.20 -2.88 9.94
C CYS A 183 13.65 -3.17 11.33
N ALA A 184 12.68 -4.07 11.42
CA ALA A 184 12.12 -4.47 12.71
C ALA A 184 13.16 -5.28 13.51
N GLU A 185 13.05 -5.25 14.84
CA GLU A 185 13.87 -6.11 15.69
C GLU A 185 13.61 -7.59 15.35
N GLY A 186 14.68 -8.35 15.14
CA GLY A 186 14.59 -9.76 14.72
C GLY A 186 14.31 -9.99 13.22
N ASP A 187 14.26 -8.94 12.40
CA ASP A 187 14.10 -9.08 10.96
C ASP A 187 15.40 -9.57 10.28
N LEU A 188 15.48 -10.89 10.10
CA LEU A 188 16.65 -11.56 9.53
C LEU A 188 16.92 -11.17 8.07
N VAL A 189 15.94 -10.65 7.33
CA VAL A 189 16.19 -10.22 5.94
C VAL A 189 17.09 -8.99 5.89
N CYS A 190 16.99 -8.12 6.88
CA CYS A 190 17.89 -6.97 7.04
C CYS A 190 19.31 -7.38 7.43
N GLU A 191 19.49 -8.57 7.99
CA GLU A 191 20.78 -9.15 8.36
C GLU A 191 21.39 -10.01 7.22
N GLY A 192 20.80 -9.95 6.03
CA GLY A 192 21.28 -10.64 4.84
C GLY A 192 20.84 -12.10 4.74
N THR A 193 19.90 -12.53 5.57
CA THR A 193 19.36 -13.89 5.54
C THR A 193 17.96 -13.87 4.92
N LEU A 194 17.76 -14.55 3.79
CA LEU A 194 16.43 -14.75 3.21
C LEU A 194 15.68 -15.84 3.98
N THR A 195 15.25 -15.51 5.20
CA THR A 195 14.30 -16.32 5.97
C THR A 195 12.96 -15.59 5.94
N ILE A 196 11.90 -16.26 5.48
CA ILE A 196 10.54 -15.75 5.61
C ILE A 196 10.17 -15.86 7.10
N ALA A 197 10.42 -14.80 7.87
CA ALA A 197 10.05 -14.72 9.28
C ALA A 197 8.67 -14.04 9.42
N PRO A 198 7.87 -14.36 10.46
CA PRO A 198 6.57 -13.72 10.70
C PRO A 198 6.63 -12.19 10.83
N SER A 199 7.79 -11.64 11.23
CA SER A 199 8.04 -10.19 11.34
C SER A 199 7.96 -9.44 10.00
N LEU A 200 7.95 -10.16 8.86
CA LEU A 200 7.79 -9.57 7.54
C LEU A 200 6.32 -9.18 7.21
N PHE A 201 5.36 -9.58 8.06
CA PHE A 201 3.92 -9.43 7.81
C PHE A 201 3.20 -8.47 8.79
N ILE A 202 3.92 -7.61 9.51
CA ILE A 202 3.35 -6.68 10.50
C ILE A 202 3.41 -5.25 9.99
#